data_AF-A0AAD6MVB0-F1
#
_entry.id   AF-A0AAD6MVB0-F1
#
_cell.length_a   1.000
_cell.length_b   1.000
_cell.length_c   1.000
_cell.angle_alpha   90.00
_cell.angle_beta   90.00
_cell.angle_gamma   90.00
#
_symmetry.space_group_name_H-M   'P 1'
#
loop_
_entity.id
_entity.type
_entity.pdbx_description
1 polymer ?
#
loop_
_entity_poly.entity_id
_entity_poly.type
_entity_poly.pdbx_seq_one_letter_code
_entity_poly.pdbx_strand_id
1 'polypeptide(L)'
;MKFLCLPGGYSNSKALQTQLGPFCDALRSSNQDVNFLFTQGTSPVNPPPEFQGFFGPPPNYTFTVVDFPELVKFNMRDFPRCDTPEETIKYAVKKAGNPTFSAVRAAMSRLIDMLDDNPDIEGVIGYSEGAEVAATLILEEERRRKEFGRISRIKCAVFICGWPAKDPVTGRPVLSDDFDTEPITIPTCHVVGAADPFIHGSMALYNTCDPDTADLFDHGGGHVIPRNKQTLLDLSEVIHDMIVSVAS
;
A
#
# COMPACT_ATOMS: atom_id res chain seq x y z
N MET A 1 13.87 -13.24 5.20
CA MET A 1 13.12 -11.97 5.40
C MET A 1 11.64 -12.27 5.57
N LYS A 2 10.93 -11.63 6.53
CA LYS A 2 9.46 -11.74 6.63
C LYS A 2 8.79 -10.44 6.16
N PHE A 3 7.71 -10.58 5.39
CA PHE A 3 6.87 -9.49 4.92
C PHE A 3 5.57 -9.38 5.72
N LEU A 4 5.22 -8.18 6.18
CA LEU A 4 3.88 -7.87 6.65
C LEU A 4 2.97 -7.55 5.45
N CYS A 5 1.87 -8.28 5.30
CA CYS A 5 0.98 -8.16 4.15
C CYS A 5 -0.34 -7.47 4.53
N LEU A 6 -0.64 -6.35 3.86
CA LEU A 6 -1.76 -5.46 4.15
C LEU A 6 -2.81 -5.49 3.02
N PRO A 7 -4.07 -5.85 3.32
CA PRO A 7 -5.12 -5.92 2.32
C PRO A 7 -5.58 -4.53 1.87
N GLY A 8 -6.22 -4.48 0.71
CA GLY A 8 -6.99 -3.30 0.31
C GLY A 8 -8.21 -3.08 1.18
N GLY A 9 -8.83 -1.92 1.04
CA GLY A 9 -10.03 -1.58 1.77
C GLY A 9 -11.19 -2.51 1.45
N TYR A 10 -12.11 -2.62 2.40
CA TYR A 10 -13.24 -3.54 2.33
C TYR A 10 -12.84 -5.02 2.25
N SER A 11 -11.62 -5.39 2.65
CA SER A 11 -11.13 -6.77 2.58
C SER A 11 -10.74 -7.29 3.97
N ASN A 12 -10.10 -8.46 4.01
CA ASN A 12 -9.59 -9.07 5.23
C ASN A 12 -8.33 -9.91 4.93
N SER A 13 -7.64 -10.34 5.98
CA SER A 13 -6.38 -11.08 5.90
C SER A 13 -6.49 -12.37 5.10
N LYS A 14 -7.60 -13.11 5.27
CA LYS A 14 -7.84 -14.38 4.56
C LYS A 14 -8.06 -14.18 3.07
N ALA A 15 -8.81 -13.15 2.69
CA ALA A 15 -9.04 -12.80 1.29
C ALA A 15 -7.71 -12.41 0.61
N LEU A 16 -6.89 -11.57 1.25
CA LEU A 16 -5.57 -11.22 0.71
C LEU A 16 -4.65 -12.43 0.62
N GLN A 17 -4.61 -13.29 1.63
CA GLN A 17 -3.79 -14.51 1.58
C GLN A 17 -4.15 -15.39 0.36
N THR A 18 -5.44 -15.49 0.04
CA THR A 18 -5.91 -16.20 -1.16
C THR A 18 -5.53 -15.47 -2.46
N GLN A 19 -5.57 -14.14 -2.46
CA GLN A 19 -5.24 -13.34 -3.63
C GLN A 19 -3.73 -13.34 -3.93
N LEU A 20 -2.92 -13.18 -2.89
CA LEU A 20 -1.47 -13.09 -2.95
C LEU A 20 -0.78 -14.46 -3.00
N GLY A 21 -1.48 -15.55 -2.67
CA GLY A 21 -0.94 -16.92 -2.61
C GLY A 21 -0.05 -17.31 -3.80
N PRO A 22 -0.52 -17.19 -5.06
CA PRO A 22 0.31 -17.51 -6.22
C PRO A 22 1.60 -16.69 -6.33
N PHE A 23 1.58 -15.42 -5.91
CA PHE A 23 2.77 -14.59 -5.84
C PHE A 23 3.70 -15.04 -4.72
N CYS A 24 3.17 -15.33 -3.52
CA CYS A 24 3.94 -15.87 -2.41
C CYS A 24 4.63 -17.20 -2.78
N ASP A 25 3.95 -18.06 -3.53
CA ASP A 25 4.51 -19.34 -4.01
C ASP A 25 5.63 -19.11 -5.04
N ALA A 26 5.43 -18.16 -5.97
CA ALA A 26 6.46 -17.78 -6.93
C ALA A 26 7.71 -17.21 -6.24
N LEU A 27 7.55 -16.30 -5.28
CA LEU A 27 8.68 -15.70 -4.55
C LEU A 27 9.41 -16.72 -3.67
N ARG A 28 8.71 -17.69 -3.08
CA ARG A 28 9.33 -18.78 -2.32
C ARG A 28 10.07 -19.79 -3.19
N SER A 29 9.70 -19.90 -4.47
CA SER A 29 10.39 -20.78 -5.40
C SER A 29 11.81 -20.28 -5.72
N SER A 30 12.04 -18.96 -5.68
CA SER A 30 13.35 -18.34 -5.83
C SER A 30 14.08 -18.13 -4.50
N ASN A 31 13.36 -17.93 -3.39
CA ASN A 31 13.95 -17.75 -2.06
C ASN A 31 13.10 -18.38 -0.94
N GLN A 32 13.55 -19.52 -0.42
CA GLN A 32 12.81 -20.30 0.59
C GLN A 32 12.74 -19.63 1.98
N ASP A 33 13.60 -18.65 2.26
CA ASP A 33 13.64 -17.94 3.55
C ASP A 33 12.64 -16.78 3.63
N VAL A 34 11.88 -16.54 2.55
CA VAL A 34 10.83 -15.53 2.50
C VAL A 34 9.54 -16.03 3.16
N ASN A 35 9.09 -15.26 4.16
CA ASN A 35 7.90 -15.55 4.94
C ASN A 35 6.91 -14.38 4.91
N PHE A 36 5.63 -14.66 5.20
CA PHE A 36 4.56 -13.66 5.11
C PHE A 36 3.68 -13.72 6.36
N LEU A 37 3.43 -12.56 6.97
CA LEU A 37 2.41 -12.38 8.01
C LEU A 37 1.27 -11.56 7.43
N PHE A 38 0.07 -12.13 7.37
CA PHE A 38 -1.11 -11.44 6.86
C PHE A 38 -1.86 -10.81 8.02
N THR A 39 -2.21 -9.52 7.88
CA THR A 39 -3.04 -8.80 8.84
C THR A 39 -4.17 -8.08 8.11
N GLN A 40 -4.90 -7.23 8.82
CA GLN A 40 -6.05 -6.48 8.29
C GLN A 40 -6.35 -5.26 9.15
N GLY A 41 -7.15 -4.36 8.60
CA GLY A 41 -7.73 -3.26 9.35
C GLY A 41 -8.67 -3.74 10.46
N THR A 42 -9.01 -2.82 11.37
CA THR A 42 -9.85 -3.11 12.54
C THR A 42 -11.20 -2.41 12.48
N SER A 43 -11.42 -1.51 11.52
CA SER A 43 -12.68 -0.80 11.33
C SER A 43 -13.62 -1.64 10.45
N PRO A 44 -14.73 -2.18 10.99
CA PRO A 44 -15.63 -2.99 10.20
C PRO A 44 -16.35 -2.16 9.15
N VAL A 45 -16.54 -2.73 7.96
CA VAL A 45 -17.28 -2.09 6.87
C VAL A 45 -18.16 -3.11 6.15
N ASN A 46 -19.25 -2.65 5.57
CA ASN A 46 -20.10 -3.45 4.70
C ASN A 46 -19.92 -2.96 3.25
N PRO A 47 -19.38 -3.79 2.34
CA PRO A 47 -19.35 -3.44 0.92
C PRO A 47 -20.78 -3.23 0.40
N PRO A 48 -21.01 -2.27 -0.52
CA PRO A 48 -22.30 -2.11 -1.17
C PRO A 48 -22.75 -3.43 -1.82
N PRO A 49 -24.05 -3.81 -1.75
CA PRO A 49 -24.54 -5.10 -2.23
C PRO A 49 -24.08 -5.47 -3.66
N GLU A 50 -24.04 -4.49 -4.55
CA GLU A 50 -23.63 -4.64 -5.95
C GLU A 50 -22.13 -4.93 -6.14
N PHE A 51 -21.30 -4.69 -5.12
CA PHE A 51 -19.85 -4.91 -5.15
C PHE A 51 -19.37 -6.00 -4.17
N GLN A 52 -20.27 -6.66 -3.43
CA GLN A 52 -19.88 -7.69 -2.44
C GLN A 52 -19.02 -8.81 -3.04
N GLY A 53 -19.31 -9.23 -4.28
CA GLY A 53 -18.54 -10.27 -4.96
C GLY A 53 -17.09 -9.89 -5.26
N PHE A 54 -16.76 -8.59 -5.29
CA PHE A 54 -15.41 -8.10 -5.57
C PHE A 54 -14.50 -8.13 -4.33
N PHE A 55 -15.07 -7.89 -3.15
CA PHE A 55 -14.32 -7.68 -1.90
C PHE A 55 -14.16 -8.94 -1.04
N GLY A 56 -14.70 -10.07 -1.51
CA GLY A 56 -14.64 -11.34 -0.80
C GLY A 56 -15.62 -11.42 0.37
N PRO A 57 -15.67 -12.58 1.05
CA PRO A 57 -16.66 -12.85 2.08
C PRO A 57 -16.42 -12.00 3.35
N PRO A 58 -17.49 -11.60 4.07
CA PRO A 58 -17.39 -10.89 5.33
C PRO A 58 -16.76 -11.75 6.44
N PRO A 59 -16.27 -11.13 7.54
CA PRO A 59 -16.27 -9.68 7.79
C PRO A 59 -15.22 -8.93 6.95
N ASN A 60 -15.56 -7.70 6.55
CA ASN A 60 -14.73 -6.81 5.75
C ASN A 60 -14.27 -5.61 6.60
N TYR A 61 -13.07 -5.10 6.33
CA TYR A 61 -12.46 -4.03 7.12
C TYR A 61 -11.77 -2.99 6.24
N THR A 62 -11.60 -1.80 6.80
CA THR A 62 -10.63 -0.79 6.32
C THR A 62 -9.61 -0.50 7.43
N PHE A 63 -8.45 0.03 7.05
CA PHE A 63 -7.46 0.50 8.03
C PHE A 63 -7.78 1.91 8.51
N THR A 64 -8.27 2.75 7.60
CA THR A 64 -8.68 4.13 7.88
C THR A 64 -10.19 4.28 7.69
N VAL A 65 -10.79 5.22 8.40
CA VAL A 65 -12.23 5.49 8.31
C VAL A 65 -12.42 6.87 7.69
N VAL A 66 -13.18 6.95 6.62
CA VAL A 66 -13.56 8.24 6.04
C VAL A 66 -14.58 8.89 6.97
N ASP A 67 -14.30 10.10 7.45
CA ASP A 67 -15.24 10.84 8.28
C ASP A 67 -16.36 11.41 7.41
N PHE A 68 -17.59 11.39 7.93
CA PHE A 68 -18.79 11.89 7.23
C PHE A 68 -18.92 11.34 5.80
N PRO A 69 -18.95 10.00 5.62
CA PRO A 69 -18.95 9.37 4.29
C PRO A 69 -20.11 9.83 3.39
N GLU A 70 -21.22 10.28 3.98
CA GLU A 70 -22.36 10.88 3.27
C GLU A 70 -22.02 12.19 2.54
N LEU A 71 -20.96 12.88 2.94
CA LEU A 71 -20.49 14.11 2.30
C LEU A 71 -19.47 13.84 1.19
N VAL A 72 -18.97 12.61 1.09
CA VAL A 72 -17.94 12.22 0.13
C VAL A 72 -18.55 12.06 -1.25
N LYS A 73 -18.27 13.01 -2.14
CA LYS A 73 -18.76 13.01 -3.53
C LYS A 73 -17.77 12.31 -4.46
N PHE A 74 -17.40 11.08 -4.10
CA PHE A 74 -16.41 10.30 -4.86
C PHE A 74 -17.08 9.15 -5.60
N ASN A 75 -17.04 9.21 -6.93
CA ASN A 75 -17.38 8.08 -7.79
C ASN A 75 -16.10 7.55 -8.41
N MET A 76 -15.69 6.34 -8.02
CA MET A 76 -14.54 5.65 -8.57
C MET A 76 -14.61 5.49 -10.10
N ARG A 77 -15.82 5.42 -10.69
CA ARG A 77 -16.01 5.33 -12.14
C ARG A 77 -15.66 6.63 -12.88
N ASP A 78 -15.70 7.76 -12.17
CA ASP A 78 -15.41 9.09 -12.70
C ASP A 78 -14.09 9.63 -12.14
N PHE A 79 -13.13 8.73 -11.89
CA PHE A 79 -11.81 9.10 -11.40
C PHE A 79 -11.14 10.05 -12.40
N PRO A 80 -10.66 11.21 -11.96
CA PRO A 80 -10.11 12.20 -12.87
C PRO A 80 -8.79 11.75 -13.47
N ARG A 81 -8.40 12.39 -14.57
CA ARG A 81 -7.07 12.29 -15.16
C ARG A 81 -6.61 13.70 -15.55
N CYS A 82 -5.68 14.25 -14.77
CA CYS A 82 -5.01 15.52 -15.04
C CYS A 82 -3.66 15.27 -15.73
N ASP A 83 -2.88 16.31 -15.96
CA ASP A 83 -1.60 16.21 -16.68
C ASP A 83 -0.54 15.48 -15.85
N THR A 84 -0.54 15.68 -14.53
CA THR A 84 0.35 14.96 -13.61
C THR A 84 -0.40 14.05 -12.62
N PRO A 85 0.27 13.01 -12.07
CA PRO A 85 -0.25 12.22 -10.96
C PRO A 85 -0.68 13.08 -9.75
N GLU A 86 0.15 14.05 -9.34
CA GLU A 86 -0.07 14.91 -8.18
C GLU A 86 -1.32 15.79 -8.37
N GLU A 87 -1.46 16.42 -9.54
CA GLU A 87 -2.66 17.21 -9.89
C GLU A 87 -3.91 16.36 -9.88
N THR A 88 -3.79 15.11 -10.37
CA THR A 88 -4.91 14.16 -10.40
C THR A 88 -5.38 13.83 -8.99
N ILE A 89 -4.45 13.57 -8.06
CA ILE A 89 -4.80 13.27 -6.67
C ILE A 89 -5.37 14.50 -5.98
N LYS A 90 -4.75 15.68 -6.12
CA LYS A 90 -5.27 16.93 -5.56
C LYS A 90 -6.69 17.21 -6.06
N TYR A 91 -6.94 17.03 -7.35
CA TYR A 91 -8.27 17.23 -7.94
C TYR A 91 -9.27 16.15 -7.47
N ALA A 92 -8.85 14.88 -7.37
CA ALA A 92 -9.70 13.80 -6.86
C ALA A 92 -10.14 14.05 -5.41
N VAL A 93 -9.22 14.43 -4.53
CA VAL A 93 -9.50 14.76 -3.12
C VAL A 93 -10.45 15.96 -3.02
N LYS A 94 -10.20 17.00 -3.82
CA LYS A 94 -11.08 18.18 -3.88
C LYS A 94 -12.49 17.82 -4.38
N LYS A 95 -12.59 17.01 -5.43
CA LYS A 95 -13.87 16.53 -6.00
C LYS A 95 -14.63 15.66 -5.01
N ALA A 96 -13.91 14.85 -4.22
CA ALA A 96 -14.46 14.06 -3.13
C ALA A 96 -14.95 14.89 -1.93
N GLY A 97 -14.74 16.22 -1.93
CA GLY A 97 -15.17 17.10 -0.84
C GLY A 97 -14.12 17.31 0.24
N ASN A 98 -12.84 17.05 -0.04
CA ASN A 98 -11.74 17.08 0.93
C ASN A 98 -12.03 16.20 2.16
N PRO A 99 -12.23 14.88 1.98
CA PRO A 99 -12.51 13.98 3.08
C PRO A 99 -11.42 14.02 4.13
N THR A 100 -11.82 13.94 5.40
CA THR A 100 -10.90 13.65 6.51
C THR A 100 -10.97 12.17 6.86
N PHE A 101 -9.92 11.68 7.50
CA PHE A 101 -9.81 10.28 7.86
C PHE A 101 -9.51 10.14 9.34
N SER A 102 -10.31 9.33 10.03
CA SER A 102 -10.05 8.87 11.39
C SER A 102 -9.38 7.49 11.38
N ALA A 103 -9.01 7.02 12.58
CA ALA A 103 -8.29 5.77 12.83
C ALA A 103 -6.86 5.65 12.27
N VAL A 104 -6.34 6.62 11.50
CA VAL A 104 -4.97 6.60 10.95
C VAL A 104 -3.93 6.33 12.04
N ARG A 105 -3.89 7.14 13.10
CA ARG A 105 -2.94 6.97 14.22
C ARG A 105 -3.11 5.63 14.94
N ALA A 106 -4.34 5.16 15.10
CA ALA A 106 -4.62 3.89 15.75
C ALA A 106 -4.13 2.70 14.90
N ALA A 107 -4.34 2.76 13.58
CA ALA A 107 -3.83 1.78 12.63
C ALA A 107 -2.29 1.76 12.63
N MET A 108 -1.66 2.93 12.59
CA MET A 108 -0.19 3.04 12.65
C MET A 108 0.38 2.49 13.96
N SER A 109 -0.18 2.85 15.13
CA SER A 109 0.29 2.29 16.40
C SER A 109 0.16 0.77 16.44
N ARG A 110 -0.97 0.21 15.97
CA ARG A 110 -1.15 -1.25 15.92
C ARG A 110 -0.14 -1.93 14.99
N LEU A 111 0.16 -1.34 13.84
CA LEU A 111 1.15 -1.88 12.90
C LEU A 111 2.56 -1.81 13.49
N ILE A 112 2.90 -0.71 14.17
CA ILE A 112 4.16 -0.60 14.91
C ILE A 112 4.25 -1.67 16.02
N ASP A 113 3.19 -1.88 16.80
CA ASP A 113 3.16 -2.93 17.83
C ASP A 113 3.38 -4.32 17.20
N MET A 114 2.79 -4.59 16.02
CA MET A 114 3.04 -5.83 15.28
C MET A 114 4.50 -5.99 14.84
N LEU A 115 5.18 -4.90 14.42
CA LEU A 115 6.61 -4.92 14.09
C LEU A 115 7.48 -5.15 15.33
N ASP A 116 7.06 -4.65 16.49
CA ASP A 116 7.77 -4.86 17.75
C ASP A 116 7.62 -6.30 18.26
N ASP A 117 6.42 -6.89 18.13
CA ASP A 117 6.15 -8.29 18.48
C ASP A 117 6.80 -9.28 17.50
N ASN A 118 7.12 -8.85 16.28
CA ASN A 118 7.67 -9.68 15.21
C ASN A 118 8.90 -9.00 14.59
N PRO A 119 10.04 -8.97 15.29
CA PRO A 119 11.23 -8.22 14.87
C PRO A 119 11.90 -8.77 13.61
N ASP A 120 11.47 -9.94 13.11
CA ASP A 120 11.91 -10.53 11.86
C ASP A 120 11.11 -10.05 10.63
N ILE A 121 10.10 -9.21 10.84
CA ILE A 121 9.44 -8.45 9.78
C ILE A 121 10.36 -7.30 9.35
N GLU A 122 10.86 -7.41 8.13
CA GLU A 122 11.77 -6.44 7.53
C GLU A 122 11.27 -5.93 6.19
N GLY A 123 10.11 -6.41 5.73
CA GLY A 123 9.47 -5.94 4.52
C GLY A 123 7.97 -5.74 4.71
N VAL A 124 7.36 -4.93 3.84
CA VAL A 124 5.90 -4.73 3.82
C VAL A 124 5.36 -4.89 2.40
N ILE A 125 4.23 -5.57 2.25
CA ILE A 125 3.49 -5.70 0.99
C ILE A 125 2.10 -5.14 1.21
N GLY A 126 1.70 -4.16 0.39
CA GLY A 126 0.38 -3.57 0.45
C GLY A 126 -0.35 -3.68 -0.88
N TYR A 127 -1.66 -3.92 -0.84
CA TYR A 127 -2.53 -3.83 -2.01
C TYR A 127 -3.54 -2.69 -1.84
N SER A 128 -3.66 -1.78 -2.81
CA SER A 128 -4.65 -0.68 -2.80
C SER A 128 -4.55 0.17 -1.52
N GLU A 129 -5.60 0.28 -0.68
CA GLU A 129 -5.50 0.92 0.66
C GLU A 129 -4.34 0.36 1.48
N GLY A 130 -4.07 -0.94 1.40
CA GLY A 130 -2.94 -1.57 2.10
C GLY A 130 -1.58 -1.03 1.66
N ALA A 131 -1.42 -0.59 0.41
CA ALA A 131 -0.19 0.06 -0.07
C ALA A 131 -0.06 1.50 0.44
N GLU A 132 -1.16 2.26 0.47
CA GLU A 132 -1.20 3.57 1.15
C GLU A 132 -0.79 3.43 2.62
N VAL A 133 -1.36 2.45 3.32
CA VAL A 133 -1.10 2.18 4.73
C VAL A 133 0.35 1.70 4.94
N ALA A 134 0.88 0.87 4.04
CA ALA A 134 2.27 0.43 4.08
C ALA A 134 3.25 1.60 3.93
N ALA A 135 2.99 2.50 2.96
CA ALA A 135 3.80 3.69 2.77
C ALA A 135 3.70 4.64 3.99
N THR A 136 2.48 4.81 4.52
CA THR A 136 2.24 5.60 5.74
C THR A 136 2.97 5.01 6.96
N LEU A 137 3.07 3.69 7.07
CA LEU A 137 3.81 3.00 8.13
C LEU A 137 5.31 3.31 8.07
N ILE A 138 5.89 3.38 6.86
CA ILE A 138 7.30 3.75 6.67
C ILE A 138 7.54 5.19 7.10
N LEU A 139 6.66 6.12 6.71
CA LEU A 139 6.71 7.51 7.17
C LEU A 139 6.57 7.63 8.70
N GLU A 140 5.72 6.82 9.32
CA GLU A 140 5.58 6.78 10.78
C GLU A 140 6.83 6.20 11.47
N GLU A 141 7.48 5.17 10.93
CA GLU A 141 8.76 4.68 11.46
C GLU A 141 9.83 5.77 11.41
N GLU A 142 9.92 6.48 10.29
CA GLU A 142 10.85 7.59 10.11
C GLU A 142 10.59 8.75 11.08
N ARG A 143 9.31 9.11 11.27
CA ARG A 143 8.90 10.10 12.26
C ARG A 143 9.27 9.67 13.67
N ARG A 144 8.96 8.43 14.06
CA ARG A 144 9.30 7.89 15.39
C ARG A 144 10.80 7.72 15.60
N ARG A 145 11.57 7.46 14.53
CA ARG A 145 13.04 7.45 14.57
C ARG A 145 13.58 8.84 14.90
N LYS A 146 13.13 9.87 14.18
CA LYS A 146 13.53 11.28 14.39
C LYS A 146 13.10 11.82 15.76
N GLU A 147 11.86 11.55 16.18
CA GLU A 147 11.29 12.12 17.41
C GLU A 147 11.66 11.32 18.68
N PHE A 148 11.70 9.99 18.60
CA PHE A 148 11.81 9.11 19.77
C PHE A 148 12.99 8.14 19.71
N GLY A 149 13.82 8.18 18.65
CA GLY A 149 14.96 7.28 18.49
C GLY A 149 14.58 5.82 18.23
N ARG A 150 13.35 5.54 17.77
CA ARG A 150 12.93 4.19 17.36
C ARG A 150 13.82 3.68 16.23
N ILE A 151 14.20 2.40 16.29
CA ILE A 151 14.87 1.72 15.16
C ILE A 151 13.79 1.33 14.14
N SER A 152 13.89 1.84 12.92
CA SER A 152 13.03 1.43 11.80
C SER A 152 13.26 -0.05 11.48
N ARG A 153 12.18 -0.81 11.27
CA ARG A 153 12.22 -2.25 10.99
C ARG A 153 12.06 -2.54 9.51
N ILE A 154 11.23 -1.78 8.80
CA ILE A 154 10.98 -2.00 7.39
C ILE A 154 12.19 -1.54 6.57
N LYS A 155 12.75 -2.48 5.82
CA LYS A 155 13.91 -2.29 4.94
C LYS A 155 13.55 -2.23 3.47
N CYS A 156 12.42 -2.79 3.05
CA CYS A 156 11.91 -2.69 1.68
C CYS A 156 10.39 -2.80 1.62
N ALA A 157 9.78 -2.38 0.50
CA ALA A 157 8.33 -2.43 0.34
C ALA A 157 7.88 -2.83 -1.07
N VAL A 158 6.73 -3.51 -1.15
CA VAL A 158 6.02 -3.79 -2.41
C VAL A 158 4.64 -3.15 -2.36
N PHE A 159 4.37 -2.24 -3.29
CA PHE A 159 3.10 -1.53 -3.39
C PHE A 159 2.34 -1.98 -4.64
N ILE A 160 1.25 -2.71 -4.45
CA ILE A 160 0.42 -3.25 -5.55
C ILE A 160 -0.80 -2.34 -5.73
N CYS A 161 -0.91 -1.70 -6.89
CA CYS A 161 -1.99 -0.78 -7.24
C CYS A 161 -2.23 0.29 -6.14
N GLY A 162 -1.14 0.85 -5.62
CA GLY A 162 -1.18 1.68 -4.41
C GLY A 162 -1.72 3.09 -4.61
N TRP A 163 -2.03 3.72 -3.47
CA TRP A 163 -2.40 5.13 -3.36
C TRP A 163 -1.35 5.90 -2.56
N PRO A 164 -1.22 7.23 -2.72
CA PRO A 164 -0.25 8.03 -1.99
C PRO A 164 -0.37 7.83 -0.48
N ALA A 165 0.77 7.83 0.22
CA ALA A 165 0.81 7.75 1.67
C ALA A 165 0.00 8.89 2.30
N LYS A 166 -0.42 8.70 3.55
CA LYS A 166 -0.97 9.78 4.38
C LYS A 166 0.10 10.26 5.36
N ASP A 167 0.12 11.55 5.65
CA ASP A 167 0.89 12.07 6.75
C ASP A 167 0.34 11.48 8.07
N PRO A 168 1.17 10.81 8.90
CA PRO A 168 0.69 10.10 10.08
C PRO A 168 0.02 10.96 11.15
N VAL A 169 0.22 12.29 11.10
CA VAL A 169 -0.29 13.25 12.09
C VAL A 169 -1.56 13.93 11.58
N THR A 170 -1.52 14.44 10.36
CA THR A 170 -2.58 15.26 9.75
C THR A 170 -3.56 14.43 8.92
N GLY A 171 -3.18 13.22 8.51
CA GLY A 171 -3.99 12.32 7.67
C GLY A 171 -4.14 12.78 6.22
N ARG A 172 -3.42 13.83 5.81
CA ARG A 172 -3.45 14.35 4.43
C ARG A 172 -2.60 13.48 3.51
N PRO A 173 -2.96 13.35 2.22
CA PRO A 173 -2.08 12.71 1.25
C PRO A 173 -0.73 13.41 1.18
N VAL A 174 0.31 12.62 1.05
CA VAL A 174 1.70 13.06 0.88
C VAL A 174 2.04 12.93 -0.60
N LEU A 175 2.45 14.03 -1.23
CA LEU A 175 2.76 14.10 -2.65
C LEU A 175 4.18 14.62 -2.89
N SER A 176 4.75 14.28 -4.05
CA SER A 176 6.13 14.61 -4.40
C SER A 176 6.38 16.11 -4.59
N ASP A 177 5.32 16.88 -4.88
CA ASP A 177 5.36 18.32 -5.07
C ASP A 177 5.06 19.12 -3.78
N ASP A 178 4.97 18.43 -2.64
CA ASP A 178 4.92 19.04 -1.31
C ASP A 178 6.35 19.23 -0.77
N PHE A 179 6.85 20.48 -0.75
CA PHE A 179 8.25 20.82 -0.41
C PHE A 179 8.72 20.41 1.00
N ASP A 180 7.80 20.09 1.91
CA ASP A 180 8.10 19.66 3.28
C ASP A 180 8.17 18.13 3.43
N THR A 181 7.93 17.40 2.34
CA THR A 181 7.92 15.92 2.33
C THR A 181 9.31 15.37 2.03
N GLU A 182 9.87 14.65 2.98
CA GLU A 182 11.05 13.82 2.72
C GLU A 182 10.67 12.55 1.95
N PRO A 183 11.47 12.12 0.97
CA PRO A 183 11.18 10.92 0.20
C PRO A 183 11.26 9.65 1.05
N ILE A 184 10.54 8.61 0.63
CA ILE A 184 10.73 7.25 1.14
C ILE A 184 12.03 6.70 0.52
N THR A 185 13.05 6.51 1.36
CA THR A 185 14.42 6.16 0.90
C THR A 185 14.76 4.67 0.99
N ILE A 186 13.85 3.83 1.48
CA ILE A 186 14.05 2.38 1.44
C ILE A 186 13.76 1.87 0.02
N PRO A 187 14.39 0.77 -0.44
CA PRO A 187 14.02 0.17 -1.72
C PRO A 187 12.55 -0.20 -1.80
N THR A 188 11.93 0.11 -2.95
CA THR A 188 10.50 -0.13 -3.18
C THR A 188 10.26 -0.73 -4.57
N CYS A 189 9.23 -1.57 -4.69
CA CYS A 189 8.72 -2.03 -5.96
C CYS A 189 7.24 -1.69 -6.10
N HIS A 190 6.91 -0.92 -7.13
CA HIS A 190 5.57 -0.47 -7.45
C HIS A 190 4.99 -1.37 -8.53
N VAL A 191 4.05 -2.22 -8.16
CA VAL A 191 3.37 -3.15 -9.07
C VAL A 191 2.09 -2.49 -9.55
N VAL A 192 2.07 -2.13 -10.82
CA VAL A 192 0.97 -1.38 -11.45
C VAL A 192 0.38 -2.15 -12.62
N GLY A 193 -0.84 -1.78 -13.00
CA GLY A 193 -1.45 -2.24 -14.25
C GLY A 193 -1.72 -1.06 -15.17
N ALA A 194 -1.21 -1.07 -16.40
CA ALA A 194 -1.46 0.00 -17.36
C ALA A 194 -2.95 0.26 -17.67
N ALA A 195 -3.83 -0.72 -17.44
CA ALA A 195 -5.27 -0.59 -17.59
C ALA A 195 -5.99 -0.25 -16.26
N ASP A 196 -5.25 0.05 -15.18
CA ASP A 196 -5.81 0.51 -13.91
C ASP A 196 -6.37 1.94 -14.09
N PRO A 197 -7.68 2.17 -13.89
CA PRO A 197 -8.25 3.51 -13.95
C PRO A 197 -7.67 4.46 -12.88
N PHE A 198 -7.03 3.93 -11.84
CA PHE A 198 -6.42 4.68 -10.74
C PHE A 198 -4.89 4.76 -10.84
N ILE A 199 -4.30 4.46 -12.01
CA ILE A 199 -2.84 4.42 -12.20
C ILE A 199 -2.12 5.68 -11.72
N HIS A 200 -2.72 6.87 -11.84
CA HIS A 200 -2.15 8.12 -11.31
C HIS A 200 -2.00 8.12 -9.78
N GLY A 201 -2.81 7.37 -9.03
CA GLY A 201 -2.58 7.16 -7.59
C GLY A 201 -1.30 6.38 -7.31
N SER A 202 -1.05 5.32 -8.08
CA SER A 202 0.17 4.54 -7.94
C SER A 202 1.41 5.30 -8.39
N MET A 203 1.30 6.09 -9.45
CA MET A 203 2.39 6.95 -9.92
C MET A 203 2.67 8.10 -8.95
N ALA A 204 1.65 8.68 -8.32
CA ALA A 204 1.86 9.70 -7.29
C ALA A 204 2.57 9.12 -6.06
N LEU A 205 2.27 7.87 -5.67
CA LEU A 205 3.04 7.18 -4.63
C LEU A 205 4.49 6.91 -5.09
N TYR A 206 4.69 6.43 -6.32
CA TYR A 206 6.02 6.21 -6.91
C TYR A 206 6.90 7.46 -6.85
N ASN A 207 6.33 8.62 -7.20
CA ASN A 207 7.06 9.88 -7.19
C ASN A 207 7.50 10.35 -5.79
N THR A 208 6.96 9.76 -4.70
CA THR A 208 7.40 10.04 -3.32
C THR A 208 8.54 9.13 -2.83
N CYS A 209 8.94 8.15 -3.63
CA CYS A 209 10.02 7.22 -3.32
C CYS A 209 11.33 7.65 -3.99
N ASP A 210 12.45 7.22 -3.43
CA ASP A 210 13.78 7.47 -4.01
C ASP A 210 13.89 6.82 -5.40
N PRO A 211 14.06 7.60 -6.48
CA PRO A 211 14.07 7.08 -7.84
C PRO A 211 15.24 6.13 -8.13
N ASP A 212 16.32 6.17 -7.35
CA ASP A 212 17.46 5.27 -7.52
C ASP A 212 17.17 3.85 -6.99
N THR A 213 16.14 3.68 -6.15
CA THR A 213 15.79 2.41 -5.51
C THR A 213 14.30 2.05 -5.62
N ALA A 214 13.54 2.80 -6.42
CA ALA A 214 12.14 2.56 -6.71
C ALA A 214 11.97 1.89 -8.09
N ASP A 215 11.68 0.59 -8.07
CA ASP A 215 11.33 -0.18 -9.27
C ASP A 215 9.85 0.01 -9.62
N LEU A 216 9.55 0.06 -10.92
CA LEU A 216 8.18 0.08 -11.44
C LEU A 216 7.93 -1.15 -12.31
N PHE A 217 7.02 -2.02 -11.87
CA PHE A 217 6.65 -3.25 -12.56
C PHE A 217 5.22 -3.15 -13.10
N ASP A 218 5.06 -3.06 -14.41
CA ASP A 218 3.74 -3.03 -15.07
C ASP A 218 3.31 -4.44 -15.52
N HIS A 219 2.21 -4.95 -14.97
CA HIS A 219 1.63 -6.23 -15.37
C HIS A 219 0.55 -6.11 -16.47
N GLY A 220 0.29 -4.91 -16.98
CA GLY A 220 -0.62 -4.61 -18.09
C GLY A 220 -2.12 -4.78 -17.79
N GLY A 221 -2.47 -5.15 -16.55
CA GLY A 221 -3.85 -5.41 -16.14
C GLY A 221 -4.56 -4.17 -15.57
N GLY A 222 -5.72 -4.38 -14.96
CA GLY A 222 -6.44 -3.34 -14.21
C GLY A 222 -6.01 -3.23 -12.75
N HIS A 223 -6.87 -2.67 -11.90
CA HIS A 223 -6.68 -2.57 -10.45
C HIS A 223 -6.82 -3.94 -9.75
N VAL A 224 -5.83 -4.82 -9.93
CA VAL A 224 -5.85 -6.21 -9.45
C VAL A 224 -4.45 -6.70 -9.10
N ILE A 225 -4.37 -7.69 -8.21
CA ILE A 225 -3.12 -8.44 -8.00
C ILE A 225 -2.88 -9.35 -9.23
N PRO A 226 -1.69 -9.34 -9.86
CA PRO A 226 -1.41 -10.17 -11.04
C PRO A 226 -1.57 -11.66 -10.72
N ARG A 227 -2.04 -12.42 -11.71
CA ARG A 227 -2.28 -13.88 -11.60
C ARG A 227 -1.61 -14.72 -12.68
N ASN A 228 -1.13 -14.08 -13.75
CA ASN A 228 -0.44 -14.79 -14.82
C ASN A 228 0.86 -15.37 -14.28
N LYS A 229 1.09 -16.67 -14.51
CA LYS A 229 2.25 -17.39 -13.98
C LYS A 229 3.58 -16.76 -14.37
N GLN A 230 3.75 -16.39 -15.65
CA GLN A 230 5.02 -15.80 -16.11
C GLN A 230 5.25 -14.43 -15.47
N THR A 231 4.23 -13.57 -15.48
CA THR A 231 4.27 -12.27 -14.81
C THR A 231 4.65 -12.38 -13.33
N LEU A 232 4.15 -13.41 -12.64
CA LEU A 232 4.49 -13.64 -11.23
C LEU A 232 5.93 -14.11 -11.03
N LEU A 233 6.50 -14.88 -11.97
CA LEU A 233 7.90 -15.26 -11.93
C LEU A 233 8.79 -14.03 -12.17
N ASP A 234 8.49 -13.25 -13.20
CA ASP A 234 9.24 -12.02 -13.52
C ASP A 234 9.20 -11.01 -12.36
N LEU A 235 8.01 -10.80 -11.76
CA LEU A 235 7.87 -9.96 -10.57
C LEU A 235 8.68 -10.53 -9.39
N SER A 236 8.70 -11.85 -9.22
CA SER A 236 9.43 -12.49 -8.11
C SER A 236 10.95 -12.32 -8.23
N GLU A 237 11.48 -12.23 -9.45
CA GLU A 237 12.89 -11.90 -9.70
C GLU A 237 13.21 -10.46 -9.27
N VAL A 238 12.37 -9.49 -9.63
CA VAL A 238 12.52 -8.09 -9.19
C VAL A 238 12.50 -7.98 -7.66
N ILE A 239 11.54 -8.64 -7.00
CA ILE A 239 11.46 -8.61 -5.54
C ILE A 239 12.65 -9.34 -4.89
N HIS A 240 13.14 -10.41 -5.50
CA HIS A 240 14.34 -11.10 -5.03
C HIS A 240 15.56 -10.17 -5.03
N ASP A 241 15.79 -9.44 -6.12
CA ASP A 241 16.93 -8.53 -6.24
C ASP A 241 16.82 -7.37 -5.24
N MET A 242 15.62 -6.83 -5.03
CA MET A 242 15.34 -5.86 -3.98
C MET A 242 15.67 -6.41 -2.58
N ILE A 243 15.29 -7.65 -2.26
CA ILE A 243 15.61 -8.30 -0.97
C ILE A 243 17.13 -8.43 -0.79
N VAL A 244 17.86 -8.83 -1.84
CA VAL A 244 19.33 -8.96 -1.79
C VAL A 244 19.99 -7.60 -1.52
N SER A 245 19.49 -6.52 -2.11
CA SER A 245 20.05 -5.17 -1.95
C SER A 245 20.03 -4.67 -0.49
N VAL A 246 19.09 -5.14 0.33
CA VAL A 246 18.90 -4.69 1.73
C VAL A 246 19.41 -5.68 2.77
N ALA A 247 19.89 -6.84 2.34
CA ALA A 247 20.51 -7.84 3.22
C ALA A 247 21.99 -7.55 3.51
N SER A 248 22.56 -6.53 2.85
CA SER A 248 23.97 -6.15 2.87
C SER A 248 24.33 -5.20 4.02
#